data_AF-A0A316Z9S1-F1
#
_entry.id   AF-A0A316Z9S1-F1
#
_cell.length_a   1.000
_cell.length_b   1.000
_cell.length_c   1.000
_cell.angle_alpha   90.00
_cell.angle_beta   90.00
_cell.angle_gamma   90.00
#
_symmetry.space_group_name_H-M   'P 1'
#
loop_
_entity.id
_entity.type
_entity.pdbx_description
1 polymer ?
#
loop_
_entity_poly.entity_id
_entity_poly.type
_entity_poly.pdbx_seq_one_letter_code
_entity_poly.pdbx_strand_id
1 'polypeptide(L)'
;MRKKVQARQAAIEKAAQEKKERERREKEGKLALDRALLARGLWVEVTPQPPDNPTPAHFDPEALPSSSRSTLPFSNTSWTPPDWVRTPLIFPLFFLYPAHSQSDFISHFHEDSTIGDHLDAMFSATAPPPPWDERREYVASNLVVYASTHGKRLLRVGRALSLRQLLDQGAKDADPKTGAPRDGIVLQDGILSLIVLPKGDKEKEWVERFKKDRDATTKKQ
;
A
#
# COMPACT_ATOMS: atom_id res chain seq x y z
N MET A 1 -48.99 -21.65 -18.77
CA MET A 1 -48.10 -22.55 -18.00
C MET A 1 -46.69 -22.65 -18.60
N ARG A 2 -46.50 -23.13 -19.85
CA ARG A 2 -45.16 -23.32 -20.47
C ARG A 2 -44.25 -22.08 -20.53
N LYS A 3 -44.78 -20.90 -20.91
CA LYS A 3 -43.99 -19.64 -20.96
C LYS A 3 -43.42 -19.22 -19.59
N LYS A 4 -44.16 -19.46 -18.49
CA LYS A 4 -43.69 -19.15 -17.12
C LYS A 4 -42.56 -20.08 -16.68
N VAL A 5 -42.62 -21.36 -17.06
CA VAL A 5 -41.57 -22.34 -16.75
C VAL A 5 -40.29 -22.01 -17.51
N GLN A 6 -40.39 -21.69 -18.80
CA GLN A 6 -39.23 -21.28 -19.63
C GLN A 6 -38.57 -19.99 -19.11
N ALA A 7 -39.37 -18.97 -18.75
CA ALA A 7 -38.84 -17.73 -18.18
C ALA A 7 -38.12 -17.96 -16.84
N ARG A 8 -38.67 -18.82 -15.97
CA ARG A 8 -38.05 -19.19 -14.70
C ARG A 8 -36.73 -19.93 -14.91
N GLN A 9 -36.69 -20.87 -15.86
CA GLN A 9 -35.50 -21.63 -16.20
C GLN A 9 -34.39 -20.72 -16.73
N ALA A 10 -34.71 -19.82 -17.67
CA ALA A 10 -33.76 -18.84 -18.20
C ALA A 10 -33.22 -17.89 -17.13
N ALA A 11 -34.05 -17.48 -16.17
CA ALA A 11 -33.61 -16.64 -15.04
C ALA A 11 -32.63 -17.38 -14.11
N ILE A 12 -32.87 -18.67 -13.83
CA ILE A 12 -31.98 -19.50 -13.04
C ILE A 12 -30.63 -19.68 -13.75
N GLU A 13 -30.64 -19.98 -15.04
CA GLU A 13 -29.43 -20.13 -15.85
C GLU A 13 -28.62 -18.84 -15.91
N LYS A 14 -29.28 -17.70 -16.12
CA LYS A 14 -28.64 -16.38 -16.11
C LYS A 14 -28.00 -16.08 -14.75
N ALA A 15 -28.73 -16.29 -13.65
CA ALA A 15 -28.19 -16.06 -12.30
C ALA A 15 -26.98 -16.98 -12.00
N ALA A 16 -27.01 -18.23 -12.46
CA ALA A 16 -25.89 -19.16 -12.32
C ALA A 16 -24.67 -18.72 -13.15
N GLN A 17 -24.88 -18.19 -14.37
CA GLN A 17 -23.80 -17.63 -15.19
C GLN A 17 -23.19 -16.38 -14.57
N GLU A 18 -24.03 -15.44 -14.09
CA GLU A 18 -23.56 -14.21 -13.45
C GLU A 18 -22.81 -14.50 -12.15
N LYS A 19 -23.24 -15.50 -11.37
CA LYS A 19 -22.50 -15.96 -10.19
C LYS A 19 -21.11 -16.49 -10.56
N LYS A 20 -21.03 -17.37 -11.57
CA LYS A 20 -19.76 -17.91 -12.06
C LYS A 20 -18.82 -16.80 -12.57
N GLU A 21 -19.35 -15.84 -13.31
CA GLU A 21 -18.56 -14.71 -13.80
C GLU A 21 -18.06 -13.85 -12.64
N ARG A 22 -18.88 -13.56 -11.64
CA ARG A 22 -18.47 -12.82 -10.44
C ARG A 22 -17.30 -13.50 -9.72
N GLU A 23 -17.42 -14.81 -9.45
CA GLU A 23 -16.37 -15.61 -8.80
C GLU A 23 -15.08 -15.62 -9.64
N ARG A 24 -15.20 -15.72 -10.97
CA ARG A 24 -14.06 -15.63 -11.90
C ARG A 24 -13.36 -14.28 -11.79
N ARG A 25 -14.10 -13.17 -11.87
CA ARG A 25 -13.55 -11.81 -11.79
C ARG A 25 -12.88 -11.53 -10.45
N GLU A 26 -13.48 -12.01 -9.35
CA GLU A 26 -12.90 -11.89 -8.01
C GLU A 26 -11.56 -12.64 -7.92
N LYS A 27 -11.53 -13.89 -8.37
CA LYS A 27 -10.32 -14.71 -8.36
C LYS A 27 -9.20 -14.11 -9.23
N GLU A 28 -9.52 -13.71 -10.45
CA GLU A 28 -8.55 -13.14 -11.39
C GLU A 28 -8.10 -11.74 -10.95
N GLY A 29 -9.00 -10.92 -10.43
CA GLY A 29 -8.69 -9.60 -9.88
C GLY A 29 -7.77 -9.70 -8.67
N LYS A 30 -8.05 -10.63 -7.75
CA LYS A 30 -7.16 -10.89 -6.60
C LYS A 30 -5.77 -11.34 -7.07
N LEU A 31 -5.70 -12.27 -8.02
CA LEU A 31 -4.42 -12.73 -8.57
C LEU A 31 -3.64 -11.59 -9.26
N ALA A 32 -4.33 -10.71 -9.97
CA ALA A 32 -3.71 -9.54 -10.59
C ALA A 32 -3.16 -8.56 -9.54
N LEU A 33 -3.91 -8.31 -8.46
CA LEU A 33 -3.46 -7.48 -7.35
C LEU A 33 -2.25 -8.10 -6.64
N ASP A 34 -2.29 -9.39 -6.32
CA ASP A 34 -1.17 -10.11 -5.69
C ASP A 34 0.10 -9.99 -6.55
N ARG A 35 -0.02 -10.12 -7.88
CA ARG A 35 1.09 -9.90 -8.82
C ARG A 35 1.54 -8.44 -8.86
N ALA A 36 0.62 -7.49 -8.79
CA ALA A 36 0.93 -6.06 -8.82
C ALA A 36 1.76 -5.65 -7.59
N LEU A 37 1.41 -6.17 -6.40
CA LEU A 37 2.15 -5.94 -5.16
C LEU A 37 3.57 -6.50 -5.25
N LEU A 38 3.71 -7.74 -5.74
CA LEU A 38 5.02 -8.37 -5.93
C LEU A 38 5.89 -7.65 -6.96
N ALA A 39 5.29 -7.20 -8.07
CA ALA A 39 5.98 -6.46 -9.13
C ALA A 39 6.53 -5.12 -8.66
N ARG A 40 5.96 -4.52 -7.61
CA ARG A 40 6.46 -3.30 -6.93
C ARG A 40 7.50 -3.59 -5.85
N GLY A 41 7.94 -4.85 -5.74
CA GLY A 41 8.97 -5.24 -4.77
C GLY A 41 8.50 -5.26 -3.31
N LEU A 42 7.19 -5.24 -3.05
CA LEU A 42 6.66 -5.28 -1.68
C LEU A 42 6.87 -6.62 -0.99
N TRP A 43 7.16 -6.58 0.30
CA TRP A 43 7.15 -7.74 1.16
C TRP A 43 5.79 -7.84 1.86
N VAL A 44 4.93 -8.75 1.41
CA VAL A 44 3.57 -8.88 1.92
C VAL A 44 3.57 -9.77 3.15
N GLU A 45 3.15 -9.21 4.29
CA GLU A 45 2.99 -9.92 5.55
C GLU A 45 1.53 -9.89 5.97
N VAL A 46 1.02 -11.06 6.38
CA VAL A 46 -0.35 -11.20 6.90
C VAL A 46 -0.26 -11.85 8.27
N THR A 47 -0.78 -11.17 9.27
CA THR A 47 -0.85 -11.67 10.65
C THR A 47 -2.04 -12.64 10.80
N PRO A 48 -2.05 -13.53 11.80
CA PRO A 48 -3.16 -14.47 12.01
C PRO A 48 -4.51 -13.79 12.32
N GLN A 49 -4.45 -12.57 12.86
CA GLN A 49 -5.61 -11.75 13.20
C GLN A 49 -5.37 -10.35 12.64
N PRO A 50 -5.49 -10.17 11.31
CA PRO A 50 -5.25 -8.89 10.69
C PRO A 50 -6.31 -7.89 11.19
N PRO A 51 -5.93 -6.62 11.44
CA PRO A 51 -6.91 -5.58 11.73
C PRO A 51 -7.85 -5.41 10.54
N ASP A 52 -9.05 -4.87 10.81
CA ASP A 52 -9.95 -4.48 9.73
C ASP A 52 -9.31 -3.36 8.90
N ASN A 53 -9.24 -3.58 7.58
CA ASN A 53 -8.69 -2.64 6.62
C ASN A 53 -9.82 -2.22 5.67
N PRO A 54 -10.55 -1.13 5.99
CA PRO A 54 -11.73 -0.74 5.22
C PRO A 54 -11.39 -0.26 3.80
N THR A 55 -10.14 0.14 3.57
CA THR A 55 -9.65 0.68 2.30
C THR A 55 -8.36 -0.04 1.89
N PRO A 56 -8.42 -1.35 1.57
CA PRO A 56 -7.23 -2.11 1.22
C PRO A 56 -6.61 -1.59 -0.08
N ALA A 57 -5.34 -1.94 -0.29
CA ALA A 57 -4.65 -1.59 -1.53
C ALA A 57 -5.43 -2.10 -2.76
N HIS A 58 -5.62 -1.24 -3.76
CA HIS A 58 -6.40 -1.56 -4.94
C HIS A 58 -5.89 -0.81 -6.17
N PHE A 59 -6.25 -1.28 -7.35
CA PHE A 59 -5.98 -0.55 -8.60
C PHE A 59 -6.72 0.76 -8.62
N ASP A 60 -6.06 1.82 -9.07
CA ASP A 60 -6.68 3.12 -9.27
C ASP A 60 -7.89 3.00 -10.22
N PRO A 61 -9.11 3.28 -9.74
CA PRO A 61 -10.33 3.20 -10.55
C PRO A 61 -10.30 4.11 -11.79
N GLU A 62 -9.60 5.24 -11.72
CA GLU A 62 -9.54 6.22 -12.81
C GLU A 62 -8.62 5.75 -13.96
N ALA A 63 -7.58 4.99 -13.63
CA ALA A 63 -6.66 4.40 -14.60
C ALA A 63 -7.14 3.06 -15.20
N LEU A 64 -8.27 2.50 -14.74
CA LEU A 64 -8.76 1.21 -15.23
C LEU A 64 -9.20 1.28 -16.72
N PRO A 65 -8.73 0.33 -17.55
CA PRO A 65 -9.27 0.20 -18.90
C PRO A 65 -10.74 -0.22 -18.85
N SER A 66 -11.48 0.09 -19.91
CA SER A 66 -12.92 -0.20 -19.97
C SER A 66 -13.26 -1.68 -19.74
N SER A 67 -12.37 -2.61 -20.14
CA SER A 67 -12.53 -4.05 -19.95
C SER A 67 -12.35 -4.51 -18.50
N SER A 68 -11.80 -3.68 -17.61
CA SER A 68 -11.53 -4.06 -16.22
C SER A 68 -12.46 -3.39 -15.20
N ARG A 69 -13.35 -2.49 -15.66
CA ARG A 69 -14.26 -1.73 -14.79
C ARG A 69 -15.23 -2.65 -14.04
N SER A 70 -15.40 -2.40 -12.75
CA SER A 70 -16.34 -3.12 -11.88
C SER A 70 -17.81 -2.92 -12.27
N THR A 71 -18.12 -1.84 -12.99
CA THR A 71 -19.47 -1.52 -13.48
C THR A 71 -19.94 -2.39 -14.64
N LEU A 72 -19.04 -3.17 -15.27
CA LEU A 72 -19.42 -4.06 -16.36
C LEU A 72 -20.40 -5.13 -15.86
N PRO A 73 -21.53 -5.36 -16.55
CA PRO A 73 -22.50 -6.36 -16.14
C PRO A 73 -21.86 -7.75 -16.17
N PHE A 74 -22.25 -8.63 -15.23
CA PHE A 74 -21.73 -10.01 -15.18
C PHE A 74 -22.22 -10.89 -16.34
N SER A 75 -23.19 -10.42 -17.11
CA SER A 75 -23.56 -11.03 -18.40
C SER A 75 -22.51 -10.78 -19.49
N ASN A 76 -21.60 -9.81 -19.30
CA ASN A 76 -20.51 -9.54 -20.22
C ASN A 76 -19.27 -10.36 -19.83
N THR A 77 -18.83 -11.26 -20.71
CA THR A 77 -17.67 -12.13 -20.50
C THR A 77 -16.36 -11.53 -21.03
N SER A 78 -16.38 -10.32 -21.60
CA SER A 78 -15.19 -9.63 -22.09
C SER A 78 -14.34 -8.99 -20.98
N TRP A 79 -14.72 -9.17 -19.71
CA TRP A 79 -13.97 -8.59 -18.61
C TRP A 79 -12.59 -9.23 -18.51
N THR A 80 -11.58 -8.40 -18.35
CA THR A 80 -10.19 -8.82 -18.11
C THR A 80 -9.66 -8.17 -16.83
N PRO A 81 -8.79 -8.85 -16.08
CA PRO A 81 -8.13 -8.21 -14.94
C PRO A 81 -7.28 -7.02 -15.40
N PRO A 82 -7.07 -6.01 -14.53
CA PRO A 82 -6.17 -4.89 -14.82
C PRO A 82 -4.74 -5.37 -15.12
N ASP A 83 -4.00 -4.60 -15.93
CA ASP A 83 -2.57 -4.85 -16.14
C ASP A 83 -1.83 -4.59 -14.82
N TRP A 84 -1.28 -5.64 -14.22
CA TRP A 84 -0.65 -5.58 -12.90
C TRP A 84 0.67 -4.79 -12.86
N VAL A 85 1.29 -4.54 -14.01
CA VAL A 85 2.53 -3.75 -14.12
C VAL A 85 2.22 -2.27 -14.33
N ARG A 86 1.28 -1.98 -15.23
CA ARG A 86 1.05 -0.60 -15.73
C ARG A 86 -0.05 0.15 -15.00
N THR A 87 -1.05 -0.54 -14.47
CA THR A 87 -2.16 0.10 -13.77
C THR A 87 -1.68 0.58 -12.41
N PRO A 88 -1.81 1.87 -12.05
CA PRO A 88 -1.43 2.37 -10.75
C PRO A 88 -2.18 1.71 -9.60
N LEU A 89 -1.55 1.66 -8.43
CA LEU A 89 -2.16 1.26 -7.17
C LEU A 89 -2.39 2.46 -6.26
N ILE A 90 -3.45 2.36 -5.48
CA ILE A 90 -3.74 3.22 -4.34
C ILE A 90 -3.54 2.37 -3.08
N PHE A 91 -2.78 2.90 -2.13
CA PHE A 91 -2.44 2.21 -0.89
C PHE A 91 -3.04 2.92 0.34
N PRO A 92 -3.56 2.18 1.32
CA PRO A 92 -3.66 2.70 2.68
C PRO A 92 -2.26 2.79 3.30
N LEU A 93 -1.98 3.89 3.99
CA LEU A 93 -0.66 4.20 4.52
C LEU A 93 -0.74 4.92 5.86
N PHE A 94 0.07 4.50 6.83
CA PHE A 94 0.29 5.24 8.07
C PHE A 94 1.51 6.16 7.95
N PHE A 95 1.33 7.41 8.36
CA PHE A 95 2.45 8.20 8.88
C PHE A 95 2.53 7.99 10.39
N LEU A 96 3.70 7.57 10.86
CA LEU A 96 3.97 7.29 12.27
C LEU A 96 4.89 8.37 12.83
N TYR A 97 4.52 8.91 14.00
CA TYR A 97 5.24 9.98 14.69
C TYR A 97 5.77 9.46 16.03
N PRO A 98 6.84 8.64 16.02
CA PRO A 98 7.28 7.92 17.21
C PRO A 98 7.75 8.84 18.35
N ALA A 99 8.15 10.08 18.03
CA ALA A 99 8.50 11.08 19.06
C ALA A 99 7.31 11.54 19.92
N HIS A 100 6.06 11.31 19.46
CA HIS A 100 4.83 11.71 20.15
C HIS A 100 3.87 10.53 20.38
N SER A 101 4.26 9.31 20.00
CA SER A 101 3.39 8.11 20.00
C SER A 101 2.06 8.35 19.27
N GLN A 102 2.12 9.08 18.15
CA GLN A 102 0.97 9.40 17.30
C GLN A 102 1.09 8.73 15.94
N SER A 103 -0.03 8.61 15.24
CA SER A 103 -0.09 8.21 13.84
C SER A 103 -1.26 8.86 13.12
N ASP A 104 -1.11 9.06 11.81
CA ASP A 104 -2.19 9.44 10.91
C ASP A 104 -2.40 8.36 9.85
N PHE A 105 -3.66 8.05 9.57
CA PHE A 105 -4.05 7.09 8.53
C PHE A 105 -4.47 7.81 7.25
N ILE A 106 -3.74 7.55 6.17
CA ILE A 106 -4.06 8.01 4.82
C ILE A 106 -4.71 6.82 4.10
N SER A 107 -6.02 6.91 3.86
CA SER A 107 -6.78 5.81 3.27
C SER A 107 -6.49 5.59 1.78
N HIS A 108 -6.13 6.66 1.04
CA HIS A 108 -5.95 6.64 -0.41
C HIS A 108 -4.65 7.35 -0.82
N PHE A 109 -3.52 6.69 -0.62
CA PHE A 109 -2.22 7.18 -1.11
C PHE A 109 -1.98 6.65 -2.53
N HIS A 110 -2.16 7.50 -3.55
CA HIS A 110 -1.87 7.13 -4.94
C HIS A 110 -0.37 6.94 -5.15
N GLU A 111 0.06 5.83 -5.76
CA GLU A 111 1.49 5.48 -5.77
C GLU A 111 2.38 6.45 -6.57
N ASP A 112 1.82 7.15 -7.55
CA ASP A 112 2.56 8.15 -8.34
C ASP A 112 2.61 9.54 -7.66
N SER A 113 1.88 9.74 -6.55
CA SER A 113 1.94 10.97 -5.76
C SER A 113 3.22 11.03 -4.94
N THR A 114 3.78 12.23 -4.77
CA THR A 114 5.01 12.39 -3.98
C THR A 114 4.73 12.35 -2.48
N ILE A 115 5.74 11.93 -1.71
CA ILE A 115 5.69 12.00 -0.25
C ILE A 115 5.59 13.46 0.20
N GLY A 116 6.27 14.37 -0.51
CA GLY A 116 6.24 15.81 -0.24
C GLY A 116 4.83 16.39 -0.33
N ASP A 117 4.06 16.07 -1.38
CA ASP A 117 2.71 16.60 -1.57
C ASP A 117 1.79 16.26 -0.39
N HIS A 118 1.88 15.03 0.12
CA HIS A 118 1.11 14.62 1.29
C HIS A 118 1.57 15.32 2.57
N LEU A 119 2.88 15.45 2.77
CA LEU A 119 3.41 16.20 3.93
C LEU A 119 3.00 17.67 3.87
N ASP A 120 3.02 18.30 2.70
CA ASP A 120 2.63 19.70 2.53
C ASP A 120 1.12 19.89 2.76
N ALA A 121 0.29 18.93 2.33
CA ALA A 121 -1.14 18.95 2.61
C ALA A 121 -1.46 18.80 4.11
N MET A 122 -0.72 17.95 4.83
CA MET A 122 -0.98 17.66 6.26
C MET A 122 -0.30 18.65 7.22
N PHE A 123 0.91 19.11 6.88
CA PHE A 123 1.80 19.89 7.76
C PHE A 123 2.19 21.23 7.11
N SER A 124 1.25 21.85 6.40
CA SER A 124 1.46 23.17 5.79
C SER A 124 1.86 24.20 6.85
N ALA A 125 2.84 25.04 6.52
CA ALA A 125 3.28 26.14 7.38
C ALA A 125 2.19 27.19 7.67
N THR A 126 1.13 27.24 6.84
CA THR A 126 0.01 28.16 7.02
C THR A 126 -1.15 27.56 7.82
N ALA A 127 -1.13 26.25 8.05
CA ALA A 127 -2.15 25.56 8.84
C ALA A 127 -1.79 25.59 10.33
N PRO A 128 -2.78 25.55 11.23
CA PRO A 128 -2.51 25.34 12.64
C PRO A 128 -1.83 23.97 12.84
N PRO A 129 -0.80 23.89 13.71
CA PRO A 129 -0.12 22.63 13.98
C PRO A 129 -1.08 21.62 14.63
N PRO A 130 -0.81 20.31 14.50
CA PRO A 130 -1.57 19.30 15.22
C PRO A 130 -1.57 19.57 16.73
N PRO A 131 -2.65 19.22 17.46
CA PRO A 131 -2.76 19.51 18.90
C PRO A 131 -1.68 18.81 19.75
N TRP A 132 -1.11 17.72 19.25
CA TRP A 132 -0.03 16.98 19.91
C TRP A 132 1.38 17.56 19.63
N ASP A 133 1.51 18.50 18.68
CA ASP A 133 2.76 19.18 18.32
C ASP A 133 2.89 20.51 19.07
N GLU A 134 3.01 20.44 20.40
CA GLU A 134 3.12 21.60 21.28
C GLU A 134 4.30 22.53 20.91
N ARG A 135 5.38 21.94 20.40
CA ARG A 135 6.61 22.63 20.01
C ARG A 135 6.59 23.16 18.58
N ARG A 136 5.54 22.86 17.80
CA ARG A 136 5.36 23.29 16.41
C ARG A 136 6.52 22.86 15.50
N GLU A 137 7.04 21.67 15.74
CA GLU A 137 8.21 21.14 15.03
C GLU A 137 7.81 20.41 13.73
N TYR A 138 6.54 19.98 13.62
CA TYR A 138 6.00 19.26 12.47
C TYR A 138 5.49 20.23 11.40
N VAL A 139 6.45 20.92 10.78
CA VAL A 139 6.25 21.70 9.55
C VAL A 139 6.86 20.93 8.40
N ALA A 140 6.16 20.78 7.28
CA ALA A 140 6.60 19.92 6.17
C ALA A 140 8.08 20.12 5.79
N SER A 141 8.57 21.36 5.69
CA SER A 141 9.97 21.72 5.38
C SER A 141 11.00 21.17 6.37
N ASN A 142 10.60 20.99 7.62
CA ASN A 142 11.39 20.45 8.72
C ASN A 142 11.25 18.93 8.89
N LEU A 143 10.37 18.27 8.12
CA LEU A 143 10.17 16.83 8.26
C LEU A 143 11.13 16.01 7.41
N VAL A 144 11.47 14.84 7.94
CA VAL A 144 12.16 13.74 7.26
C VAL A 144 11.31 12.49 7.36
N VAL A 145 11.37 11.67 6.32
CA VAL A 145 10.60 10.44 6.24
C VAL A 145 11.55 9.26 6.12
N TYR A 146 11.24 8.18 6.81
CA TYR A 146 11.96 6.92 6.76
C TYR A 146 11.03 5.77 6.44
N ALA A 147 11.52 4.84 5.63
CA ALA A 147 10.91 3.54 5.39
C ALA A 147 11.85 2.44 5.85
N SER A 148 11.31 1.32 6.32
CA SER A 148 12.08 0.12 6.65
C SER A 148 11.66 -1.07 5.79
N THR A 149 12.63 -1.86 5.35
CA THR A 149 12.37 -3.13 4.67
C THR A 149 12.21 -4.29 5.64
N HIS A 150 11.76 -5.44 5.13
CA HIS A 150 11.73 -6.71 5.88
C HIS A 150 13.10 -7.06 6.47
N GLY A 151 14.17 -6.92 5.68
CA GLY A 151 15.56 -7.07 6.08
C GLY A 151 16.09 -5.95 7.00
N LYS A 152 15.20 -5.12 7.57
CA LYS A 152 15.51 -4.02 8.50
C LYS A 152 16.49 -2.99 7.92
N ARG A 153 16.48 -2.82 6.60
CA ARG A 153 17.22 -1.76 5.93
C ARG A 153 16.45 -0.47 6.07
N LEU A 154 17.11 0.59 6.53
CA LEU A 154 16.49 1.89 6.75
C LEU A 154 16.75 2.79 5.55
N LEU A 155 15.69 3.27 4.90
CA LEU A 155 15.74 4.19 3.78
C LEU A 155 15.31 5.57 4.23
N ARG A 156 16.17 6.58 4.03
CA ARG A 156 15.78 7.98 4.15
C ARG A 156 15.09 8.39 2.85
N VAL A 157 13.82 8.79 2.95
CA VAL A 157 12.97 9.04 1.80
C VAL A 157 13.06 10.51 1.39
N GLY A 158 13.40 10.75 0.12
CA GLY A 158 13.38 12.09 -0.45
C GLY A 158 11.95 12.58 -0.66
N ARG A 159 11.69 13.86 -0.36
CA ARG A 159 10.35 14.45 -0.51
C ARG A 159 9.81 14.40 -1.94
N ALA A 160 10.67 14.55 -2.94
CA ALA A 160 10.29 14.52 -4.35
C ALA A 160 10.06 13.10 -4.89
N LEU A 161 10.31 12.05 -4.10
CA LEU A 161 10.02 10.69 -4.53
C LEU A 161 8.52 10.43 -4.46
N SER A 162 8.01 9.79 -5.52
CA SER A 162 6.71 9.13 -5.47
C SER A 162 6.77 7.88 -4.58
N LEU A 163 5.61 7.43 -4.11
CA LEU A 163 5.54 6.16 -3.39
C LEU A 163 6.03 5.00 -4.26
N ARG A 164 5.70 4.96 -5.56
CA ARG A 164 6.20 3.96 -6.52
C ARG A 164 7.73 3.92 -6.52
N GLN A 165 8.39 5.07 -6.67
CA GLN A 165 9.85 5.16 -6.66
C GLN A 165 10.45 4.71 -5.32
N LEU A 166 9.78 5.01 -4.20
CA LEU A 166 10.20 4.53 -2.89
C LEU A 166 10.11 2.99 -2.80
N LEU A 167 9.02 2.39 -3.29
CA LEU A 167 8.85 0.93 -3.31
C LEU A 167 9.95 0.27 -4.16
N ASP A 168 10.24 0.83 -5.34
CA ASP A 168 11.31 0.36 -6.22
C ASP A 168 12.70 0.45 -5.55
N GLN A 169 13.00 1.54 -4.81
CA GLN A 169 14.25 1.67 -4.04
C GLN A 169 14.33 0.72 -2.83
N GLY A 170 13.17 0.35 -2.29
CA GLY A 170 13.02 -0.63 -1.23
C GLY A 170 13.35 -2.04 -1.69
N ALA A 171 12.99 -2.36 -2.93
CA ALA A 171 13.10 -3.68 -3.53
C ALA A 171 14.55 -4.13 -3.72
N LYS A 172 14.83 -5.38 -3.39
CA LYS A 172 16.02 -6.11 -3.80
C LYS A 172 15.64 -7.53 -4.18
N ASP A 173 16.10 -7.96 -5.34
CA ASP A 173 16.01 -9.36 -5.73
C ASP A 173 16.93 -10.22 -4.89
N ALA A 174 16.58 -11.51 -4.78
CA ALA A 174 17.49 -12.49 -4.23
C ALA A 174 18.73 -12.58 -5.13
N ASP A 175 19.91 -12.67 -4.51
CA ASP A 175 21.16 -12.79 -5.23
C ASP A 175 21.73 -14.21 -5.04
N PRO A 176 21.67 -15.07 -6.07
CA PRO A 176 22.19 -16.44 -5.99
C PRO A 176 23.70 -16.51 -5.77
N LYS A 177 24.46 -15.44 -6.10
CA LYS A 177 25.92 -15.42 -5.97
C LYS A 177 26.34 -15.14 -4.54
N THR A 178 25.64 -14.24 -3.86
CA THR A 178 25.93 -13.88 -2.46
C THR A 178 25.06 -14.65 -1.46
N GLY A 179 24.01 -15.32 -1.93
CA GLY A 179 23.00 -15.97 -1.08
C GLY A 179 22.07 -14.98 -0.38
N ALA A 180 22.13 -13.69 -0.73
CA ALA A 180 21.29 -12.68 -0.12
C ALA A 180 19.81 -12.93 -0.47
N PRO A 181 18.90 -12.95 0.52
CA PRO A 181 17.48 -13.13 0.26
C PRO A 181 16.89 -11.90 -0.42
N ARG A 182 15.73 -12.08 -1.06
CA ARG A 182 14.88 -10.97 -1.50
C ARG A 182 14.57 -10.04 -0.32
N ASP A 183 14.52 -8.74 -0.57
CA ASP A 183 14.12 -7.72 0.40
C ASP A 183 13.16 -6.71 -0.24
N GLY A 184 12.38 -6.02 0.60
CA GLY A 184 11.36 -5.08 0.15
C GLY A 184 10.70 -4.34 1.31
N ILE A 185 10.05 -3.21 1.00
CA ILE A 185 9.23 -2.51 1.99
C ILE A 185 8.06 -3.40 2.40
N VAL A 186 7.78 -3.47 3.70
CA VAL A 186 6.75 -4.35 4.25
C VAL A 186 5.37 -3.73 4.02
N LEU A 187 4.48 -4.51 3.42
CA LEU A 187 3.04 -4.28 3.39
C LEU A 187 2.42 -5.21 4.43
N GLN A 188 2.22 -4.69 5.64
CA GLN A 188 1.71 -5.48 6.76
C GLN A 188 0.20 -5.38 6.80
N ASP A 189 -0.50 -6.51 6.71
CA ASP A 189 -1.96 -6.60 6.72
C ASP A 189 -2.62 -5.67 5.68
N GLY A 190 -1.94 -5.50 4.55
CA GLY A 190 -2.39 -4.64 3.45
C GLY A 190 -2.18 -3.14 3.67
N ILE A 191 -1.41 -2.72 4.69
CA ILE A 191 -1.16 -1.32 5.03
C ILE A 191 0.35 -1.03 5.01
N LEU A 192 0.72 0.11 4.39
CA LEU A 192 2.09 0.63 4.42
C LEU A 192 2.32 1.50 5.65
N SER A 193 3.55 1.60 6.12
CA SER A 193 3.91 2.50 7.22
C SER A 193 5.20 3.25 6.91
N LEU A 194 5.17 4.57 7.11
CA LEU A 194 6.32 5.45 7.00
C LEU A 194 6.52 6.21 8.30
N ILE A 195 7.77 6.35 8.72
CA ILE A 195 8.14 7.08 9.92
C ILE A 195 8.40 8.53 9.54
N VAL A 196 7.76 9.46 10.25
CA VAL A 196 7.89 10.90 10.02
C VAL A 196 8.43 11.55 11.29
N LEU A 197 9.54 12.28 11.15
CA LEU A 197 10.26 12.90 12.27
C LEU A 197 10.67 14.34 11.90
N PRO A 198 10.73 15.26 12.87
CA PRO A 198 11.39 16.54 12.68
C PRO A 198 12.90 16.33 12.58
N LYS A 199 13.55 17.08 11.68
CA LYS A 199 15.01 17.09 11.53
C LYS A 199 15.68 17.49 12.84
N GLY A 200 16.83 16.88 13.13
CA GLY A 200 17.65 17.24 14.29
C GLY A 200 17.76 16.09 15.29
N ASP A 201 17.63 16.39 16.58
CA ASP A 201 18.01 15.43 17.62
C ASP A 201 17.01 14.27 17.75
N LYS A 202 15.71 14.53 17.57
CA LYS A 202 14.67 13.48 17.54
C LYS A 202 14.89 12.48 16.39
N GLU A 203 15.28 12.97 15.20
CA GLU A 203 15.68 12.13 14.06
C GLU A 203 16.89 11.25 14.42
N LYS A 204 17.95 11.86 14.94
CA LYS A 204 19.20 11.13 15.28
C LYS A 204 18.97 10.06 16.33
N GLU A 205 18.31 10.41 17.43
CA GLU A 205 18.01 9.49 18.54
C GLU A 205 17.21 8.29 18.05
N TRP A 206 16.16 8.53 17.26
CA TRP A 206 15.34 7.47 16.72
C TRP A 206 16.12 6.56 15.76
N VAL A 207 16.92 7.13 14.86
CA VAL A 207 17.75 6.36 13.92
C VAL A 207 18.78 5.51 14.65
N GLU A 208 19.42 6.04 15.69
CA GLU A 208 20.37 5.29 16.52
C GLU A 208 19.70 4.12 17.25
N ARG A 209 18.52 4.37 17.84
CA ARG A 209 17.73 3.33 18.49
C ARG A 209 17.34 2.23 17.49
N PHE A 210 16.84 2.60 16.32
CA PHE A 210 16.48 1.64 15.27
C PHE A 210 17.66 0.74 14.89
N LYS A 211 18.86 1.32 14.72
CA LYS A 211 20.08 0.55 14.41
C LYS A 211 20.47 -0.40 15.53
N LYS A 212 20.40 0.05 16.79
CA LYS A 212 20.68 -0.79 17.97
C LYS A 212 19.71 -1.99 18.03
N ASP A 213 18.41 -1.74 17.85
CA ASP A 213 17.38 -2.77 17.90
C ASP A 213 17.58 -3.79 16.78
N ARG A 214 17.86 -3.32 15.54
CA ARG A 214 18.21 -4.18 14.40
C ARG A 214 19.41 -5.09 14.72
N ASP A 215 20.52 -4.51 15.17
CA ASP A 215 21.76 -5.25 15.39
C ASP A 215 21.62 -6.26 16.55
N ALA A 216 20.77 -5.96 17.54
CA ALA A 216 20.43 -6.88 18.62
C ALA A 216 19.59 -8.08 18.14
N THR A 217 18.65 -7.86 17.22
CA THR A 217 17.86 -8.94 16.61
C THR A 217 18.72 -9.84 15.71
N THR A 218 19.61 -9.27 14.90
CA THR A 218 20.53 -10.04 14.04
C THR A 218 21.47 -10.95 14.84
N LYS A 219 21.90 -10.55 16.05
CA LYS A 219 22.76 -11.37 16.91
C LYS A 219 22.07 -12.55 17.59
N LYS A 220 20.73 -12.58 17.59
CA LYS A 220 19.93 -13.64 18.24
C LYS A 220 19.46 -14.72 17.25
N GLN A 221 19.66 -14.51 15.95
CA GLN A 221 19.38 -15.48 14.87
C GLN A 221 20.66 -16.19 14.47
#